data_AF-A0A223KS96-F1
#
_entry.id   AF-A0A223KS96-F1
#
_cell.length_a   1.000
_cell.length_b   1.000
_cell.length_c   1.000
_cell.angle_alpha   90.00
_cell.angle_beta   90.00
_cell.angle_gamma   90.00
#
_symmetry.space_group_name_H-M   'P 1'
#
loop_
_entity.id
_entity.type
_entity.pdbx_description
1 polymer ?
#
loop_
_entity_poly.entity_id
_entity_poly.type
_entity_poly.pdbx_seq_one_letter_code
_entity_poly.pdbx_strand_id
1 'polypeptide(L)'
;MNILFVCTDNFTRSVVAELCLKHYIKENNIDSIKVASAGVRANSDTSKYSSIHFDRMRELNIDTSSFKRTPFKHNFFEYYDFIITMGIEHKKYFEETYGRKIHLFNEILLGEETSLVVPPPDKDGKYLLEINKMVDTLHEAMPLFVVKLKELQVKRKLKSIDFSNVKTEVVSLVLDDMLQHIGSNDGELRDELIYSMLGKLILGDYLKTEQMTSVLRICLSEDYLFYEVGEFNRDSVFKRAFSSLVVTLILIKDKQQPFLTTETVRETINLAISYMQQEKDVRGHVDGKGWAHAIAHGADLIDAVVNHPSFSIVKAREILNVIGNSLLCNEIYIDDEDERLTVPVVSLLQKGISEETIIDWLTSLFKETHDGLQLNDFRKRTNLSNFFKTLYFHFLFKNSGAMIRQTIESLLKNKQGTVTSL
;
A
#
# COMPACT_ATOMS: atom_id res chain seq x y z
N MET A 1 -16.97 12.74 -9.10
CA MET A 1 -17.41 11.33 -9.01
C MET A 1 -18.91 11.31 -8.78
N ASN A 2 -19.66 10.72 -9.69
CA ASN A 2 -21.11 10.58 -9.62
C ASN A 2 -21.47 9.13 -9.25
N ILE A 3 -22.25 8.96 -8.18
CA ILE A 3 -22.59 7.66 -7.60
C ILE A 3 -24.11 7.46 -7.64
N LEU A 4 -24.55 6.27 -8.05
CA LEU A 4 -25.94 5.85 -8.02
C LEU A 4 -26.12 4.58 -7.20
N PHE A 5 -26.86 4.68 -6.10
CA PHE A 5 -27.27 3.53 -5.31
C PHE A 5 -28.57 2.91 -5.84
N VAL A 6 -28.60 1.58 -6.01
CA VAL A 6 -29.75 0.89 -6.61
C VAL A 6 -30.27 -0.24 -5.72
N CYS A 7 -31.58 -0.21 -5.46
CA CYS A 7 -32.32 -1.33 -4.86
C CYS A 7 -33.62 -1.62 -5.65
N THR A 8 -34.56 -2.34 -5.05
CA THR A 8 -35.79 -2.77 -5.72
C THR A 8 -36.72 -1.59 -5.96
N ASP A 9 -37.27 -1.02 -4.89
CA ASP A 9 -38.38 -0.05 -4.98
C ASP A 9 -37.94 1.42 -4.83
N ASN A 10 -36.64 1.64 -4.61
CA ASN A 10 -36.05 2.93 -4.24
C ASN A 10 -36.73 3.57 -3.03
N PHE A 11 -36.84 2.80 -1.95
CA PHE A 11 -37.52 3.27 -0.73
C PHE A 11 -36.66 3.08 0.52
N THR A 12 -36.10 1.89 0.73
CA THR A 12 -35.31 1.58 1.95
C THR A 12 -33.80 1.64 1.68
N ARG A 13 -33.17 0.53 1.28
CA ARG A 13 -31.70 0.36 1.23
C ARG A 13 -30.96 1.45 0.45
N SER A 14 -31.35 1.69 -0.81
CA SER A 14 -30.66 2.67 -1.67
C SER A 14 -30.84 4.11 -1.20
N VAL A 15 -31.99 4.42 -0.59
CA VAL A 15 -32.33 5.76 -0.11
C VAL A 15 -31.55 6.07 1.15
N VAL A 16 -31.50 5.12 2.09
CA VAL A 16 -30.67 5.24 3.29
C VAL A 16 -29.20 5.42 2.88
N ALA A 17 -28.68 4.61 1.96
CA ALA A 17 -27.31 4.77 1.47
C ALA A 17 -27.06 6.15 0.83
N GLU A 18 -27.99 6.65 -0.01
CA GLU A 18 -27.88 8.00 -0.59
C GLU A 18 -27.86 9.09 0.48
N LEU A 19 -28.80 9.07 1.42
CA LEU A 19 -28.94 10.14 2.41
C LEU A 19 -27.81 10.10 3.45
N CYS A 20 -27.37 8.92 3.88
CA CYS A 20 -26.17 8.75 4.71
C CYS A 20 -24.94 9.31 4.01
N LEU A 21 -24.75 9.02 2.71
CA LEU A 21 -23.61 9.53 1.95
C LEU A 21 -23.69 11.05 1.74
N LYS A 22 -24.87 11.61 1.43
CA LYS A 22 -25.06 13.06 1.34
C LYS A 22 -24.73 13.75 2.66
N HIS A 23 -25.17 13.19 3.78
CA HIS A 23 -24.86 13.72 5.09
C HIS A 23 -23.35 13.69 5.35
N TYR A 24 -22.68 12.56 5.13
CA TYR A 24 -21.22 12.46 5.28
C TYR A 24 -20.47 13.46 4.40
N ILE A 25 -20.86 13.60 3.13
CA ILE A 25 -20.28 14.56 2.18
C ILE A 25 -20.43 16.00 2.68
N LYS A 26 -21.60 16.35 3.19
CA LYS A 26 -21.90 17.69 3.70
C LYS A 26 -21.06 18.01 4.95
N GLU A 27 -21.00 17.10 5.91
CA GLU A 27 -20.24 17.28 7.15
C GLU A 27 -18.72 17.42 6.90
N ASN A 28 -18.22 16.82 5.80
CA ASN A 28 -16.80 16.82 5.46
C ASN A 28 -16.44 17.77 4.30
N ASN A 29 -17.37 18.62 3.85
CA ASN A 29 -17.19 19.56 2.74
C ASN A 29 -16.61 18.92 1.45
N ILE A 30 -17.16 17.77 1.04
CA ILE A 30 -16.66 17.00 -0.11
C ILE A 30 -17.42 17.38 -1.40
N ASP A 31 -16.97 18.39 -2.11
CA ASP A 31 -17.65 18.85 -3.35
C ASP A 31 -17.43 17.93 -4.57
N SER A 32 -16.45 17.03 -4.49
CA SER A 32 -16.06 16.16 -5.61
C SER A 32 -16.98 14.95 -5.81
N ILE A 33 -17.92 14.69 -4.89
CA ILE A 33 -18.82 13.53 -4.94
C ILE A 33 -20.28 14.00 -5.05
N LYS A 34 -20.98 13.47 -6.05
CA LYS A 34 -22.43 13.60 -6.19
C LYS A 34 -23.06 12.22 -6.06
N VAL A 35 -24.15 12.12 -5.30
CA VAL A 35 -24.83 10.86 -5.04
C VAL A 35 -26.33 11.00 -5.28
N ALA A 36 -26.91 9.95 -5.86
CA ALA A 36 -28.33 9.75 -6.03
C ALA A 36 -28.70 8.28 -5.75
N SER A 37 -29.99 7.96 -5.72
CA SER A 37 -30.48 6.60 -5.72
C SER A 37 -31.58 6.35 -6.76
N ALA A 38 -31.73 5.08 -7.15
CA ALA A 38 -32.80 4.63 -8.05
C ALA A 38 -33.28 3.21 -7.70
N GLY A 39 -34.37 2.80 -8.35
CA GLY A 39 -35.00 1.50 -8.14
C GLY A 39 -35.26 0.78 -9.46
N VAL A 40 -35.00 -0.52 -9.51
CA VAL A 40 -35.32 -1.36 -10.68
C VAL A 40 -36.84 -1.48 -10.90
N ARG A 41 -37.65 -1.29 -9.85
CA ARG A 41 -39.11 -1.34 -9.84
C ARG A 41 -39.72 -0.20 -9.00
N ALA A 42 -39.34 1.06 -9.28
CA ALA A 42 -39.76 2.21 -8.48
C ALA A 42 -41.24 2.64 -8.62
N ASN A 43 -42.13 1.76 -9.10
CA ASN A 43 -43.57 1.98 -9.24
C ASN A 43 -44.46 1.09 -8.34
N SER A 44 -43.87 0.26 -7.47
CA SER A 44 -44.61 -0.59 -6.51
C SER A 44 -45.40 0.24 -5.50
N ASP A 45 -46.51 -0.33 -5.00
CA ASP A 45 -47.29 0.22 -3.87
C ASP A 45 -46.45 0.22 -2.60
N THR A 46 -46.13 1.41 -2.10
CA THR A 46 -45.29 1.60 -0.91
C THR A 46 -46.07 1.78 0.38
N SER A 47 -47.41 1.67 0.35
CA SER A 47 -48.27 1.84 1.53
C SER A 47 -47.95 0.85 2.67
N LYS A 48 -47.26 -0.25 2.35
CA LYS A 48 -46.86 -1.31 3.28
C LYS A 48 -45.46 -1.12 3.88
N TYR A 49 -44.64 -0.19 3.37
CA TYR A 49 -43.32 0.03 3.95
C TYR A 49 -43.42 0.97 5.15
N SER A 50 -42.70 0.62 6.21
CA SER A 50 -42.60 1.45 7.40
C SER A 50 -41.71 2.67 7.17
N SER A 51 -42.09 3.83 7.72
CA SER A 51 -41.30 5.07 7.72
C SER A 51 -40.14 5.08 8.73
N ILE A 52 -39.95 3.99 9.49
CA ILE A 52 -39.01 3.91 10.62
C ILE A 52 -37.57 4.26 10.25
N HIS A 53 -37.10 3.87 9.07
CA HIS A 53 -35.76 4.25 8.62
C HIS A 53 -35.61 5.78 8.49
N PHE A 54 -36.67 6.50 8.11
CA PHE A 54 -36.66 7.97 8.10
C PHE A 54 -36.67 8.56 9.51
N ASP A 55 -37.38 7.93 10.46
CA ASP A 55 -37.33 8.33 11.87
C ASP A 55 -35.91 8.18 12.42
N ARG A 56 -35.28 7.01 12.21
CA ARG A 56 -33.90 6.77 12.64
C ARG A 56 -32.89 7.70 11.98
N MET A 57 -33.03 7.97 10.68
CA MET A 57 -32.18 8.95 10.00
C MET A 57 -32.32 10.36 10.61
N ARG A 58 -33.54 10.78 10.99
CA ARG A 58 -33.74 12.07 11.67
C ARG A 58 -33.10 12.11 13.05
N GLU A 59 -33.14 11.01 13.81
CA GLU A 59 -32.43 10.89 15.10
C GLU A 59 -30.91 11.07 14.93
N LEU A 60 -30.36 10.66 13.79
CA LEU A 60 -28.96 10.88 13.40
C LEU A 60 -28.70 12.24 12.72
N ASN A 61 -29.68 13.17 12.73
CA ASN A 61 -29.61 14.48 12.07
C ASN A 61 -29.39 14.41 10.53
N ILE A 62 -29.79 13.32 9.89
CA ILE A 62 -29.75 13.17 8.44
C ILE A 62 -31.01 13.81 7.83
N ASP A 63 -30.81 14.71 6.87
CA ASP A 63 -31.91 15.36 6.15
C ASP A 63 -32.60 14.37 5.20
N THR A 64 -33.90 14.18 5.41
CA THR A 64 -34.75 13.26 4.66
C THR A 64 -35.73 13.97 3.72
N SER A 65 -35.78 15.31 3.75
CA SER A 65 -36.76 16.12 3.02
C SER A 65 -36.59 16.08 1.51
N SER A 66 -35.37 15.82 1.04
CA SER A 66 -35.02 15.77 -0.39
C SER A 66 -35.39 14.47 -1.10
N PHE A 67 -35.94 13.49 -0.38
CA PHE A 67 -36.20 12.16 -0.95
C PHE A 67 -37.34 12.16 -1.98
N LYS A 68 -37.07 11.56 -3.14
CA LYS A 68 -38.06 11.22 -4.15
C LYS A 68 -37.72 9.90 -4.82
N ARG A 69 -38.74 9.05 -5.01
CA ARG A 69 -38.60 7.79 -5.76
C ARG A 69 -38.21 8.05 -7.21
N THR A 70 -37.17 7.36 -7.65
CA THR A 70 -36.62 7.47 -9.00
C THR A 70 -36.49 6.08 -9.63
N PRO A 71 -37.19 5.79 -10.74
CA PRO A 71 -36.96 4.55 -11.49
C PRO A 71 -35.59 4.59 -12.16
N PHE A 72 -34.92 3.43 -12.22
CA PHE A 72 -33.70 3.27 -12.99
C PHE A 72 -33.97 3.51 -14.48
N LYS A 73 -33.05 4.20 -15.16
CA LYS A 73 -33.11 4.48 -16.59
C LYS A 73 -31.81 4.09 -17.27
N HIS A 74 -31.88 3.58 -18.49
CA HIS A 74 -30.69 3.11 -19.22
C HIS A 74 -29.62 4.21 -19.38
N ASN A 75 -30.03 5.45 -19.60
CA ASN A 75 -29.11 6.58 -19.74
C ASN A 75 -28.28 6.86 -18.47
N PHE A 76 -28.64 6.30 -17.30
CA PHE A 76 -27.83 6.44 -16.08
C PHE A 76 -26.42 5.83 -16.22
N PHE A 77 -26.20 4.88 -17.12
CA PHE A 77 -24.86 4.37 -17.41
C PHE A 77 -23.91 5.43 -17.99
N GLU A 78 -24.44 6.52 -18.55
CA GLU A 78 -23.65 7.61 -19.13
C GLU A 78 -23.36 8.72 -18.10
N TYR A 79 -24.18 8.83 -17.05
CA TYR A 79 -24.10 9.93 -16.07
C TYR A 79 -23.35 9.56 -14.79
N TYR A 80 -23.36 8.28 -14.40
CA TYR A 80 -22.80 7.82 -13.14
C TYR A 80 -21.52 7.01 -13.36
N ASP A 81 -20.44 7.46 -12.72
CA ASP A 81 -19.15 6.76 -12.72
C ASP A 81 -19.26 5.40 -12.02
N PHE A 82 -20.09 5.35 -10.98
CA PHE A 82 -20.37 4.15 -10.20
C PHE A 82 -21.87 3.97 -10.01
N ILE A 83 -22.36 2.83 -10.48
CA ILE A 83 -23.66 2.29 -10.09
C ILE A 83 -23.37 1.19 -9.06
N ILE A 84 -24.09 1.19 -7.95
CA ILE A 84 -23.79 0.34 -6.80
C ILE A 84 -25.08 -0.29 -6.30
N THR A 85 -25.10 -1.60 -6.29
CA THR A 85 -26.30 -2.37 -5.96
C THR A 85 -26.32 -2.79 -4.49
N MET A 86 -27.52 -2.84 -3.90
CA MET A 86 -27.71 -3.18 -2.49
C MET A 86 -27.89 -4.69 -2.24
N GLY A 87 -27.96 -5.49 -3.29
CA GLY A 87 -28.19 -6.93 -3.16
C GLY A 87 -27.83 -7.67 -4.43
N ILE A 88 -27.40 -8.93 -4.27
CA ILE A 88 -26.97 -9.84 -5.33
C ILE A 88 -28.06 -9.97 -6.41
N GLU A 89 -29.33 -9.94 -6.02
CA GLU A 89 -30.47 -9.97 -6.93
C GLU A 89 -30.46 -8.82 -7.94
N HIS A 90 -30.00 -7.63 -7.53
CA HIS A 90 -29.88 -6.48 -8.42
C HIS A 90 -28.65 -6.60 -9.31
N LYS A 91 -27.51 -7.04 -8.75
CA LYS A 91 -26.28 -7.28 -9.55
C LYS A 91 -26.57 -8.24 -10.70
N LYS A 92 -27.26 -9.36 -10.42
CA LYS A 92 -27.71 -10.33 -11.43
C LYS A 92 -28.68 -9.70 -12.44
N TYR A 93 -29.68 -8.94 -11.97
CA TYR A 93 -30.59 -8.24 -12.87
C TYR A 93 -29.86 -7.33 -13.87
N PHE A 94 -28.82 -6.62 -13.43
CA PHE A 94 -28.03 -5.75 -14.29
C PHE A 94 -27.17 -6.50 -15.31
N GLU A 95 -26.60 -7.64 -14.91
CA GLU A 95 -25.86 -8.52 -15.80
C GLU A 95 -26.76 -9.15 -16.85
N GLU A 96 -27.91 -9.71 -16.44
CA GLU A 96 -28.87 -10.37 -17.33
C GLU A 96 -29.58 -9.40 -18.28
N THR A 97 -29.96 -8.21 -17.79
CA THR A 97 -30.77 -7.25 -18.58
C THR A 97 -29.93 -6.34 -19.45
N TYR A 98 -28.75 -5.91 -18.96
CA TYR A 98 -27.93 -4.90 -19.63
C TYR A 98 -26.53 -5.40 -20.02
N GLY A 99 -26.16 -6.64 -19.68
CA GLY A 99 -24.80 -7.14 -19.91
C GLY A 99 -23.73 -6.38 -19.10
N ARG A 100 -24.13 -5.71 -18.01
CA ARG A 100 -23.24 -4.86 -17.20
C ARG A 100 -22.95 -5.51 -15.87
N LYS A 101 -21.68 -5.78 -15.59
CA LYS A 101 -21.21 -6.16 -14.26
C LYS A 101 -21.09 -4.91 -13.38
N ILE A 102 -21.84 -4.90 -12.29
CA ILE A 102 -21.95 -3.77 -11.36
C ILE A 102 -21.52 -4.23 -9.96
N HIS A 103 -20.92 -3.34 -9.19
CA HIS A 103 -20.47 -3.66 -7.83
C HIS A 103 -21.63 -3.70 -6.83
N LEU A 104 -21.48 -4.52 -5.79
CA LEU A 104 -22.30 -4.47 -4.58
C LEU A 104 -21.73 -3.45 -3.58
N PHE A 105 -22.58 -2.93 -2.70
CA PHE A 105 -22.14 -2.11 -1.58
C PHE A 105 -21.12 -2.86 -0.69
N ASN A 106 -21.44 -4.09 -0.29
CA ASN A 106 -20.55 -4.93 0.54
C ASN A 106 -19.32 -5.42 -0.23
N GLU A 107 -19.39 -5.56 -1.55
CA GLU A 107 -18.21 -5.90 -2.37
C GLU A 107 -17.18 -4.77 -2.30
N ILE A 108 -17.62 -3.51 -2.35
CA ILE A 108 -16.73 -2.36 -2.24
C ILE A 108 -16.22 -2.21 -0.80
N LEU A 109 -17.09 -2.38 0.19
CA LEU A 109 -16.76 -2.11 1.59
C LEU A 109 -15.91 -3.23 2.22
N LEU A 110 -16.30 -4.48 1.99
CA LEU A 110 -15.79 -5.68 2.67
C LEU A 110 -14.97 -6.60 1.75
N GLY A 111 -15.02 -6.40 0.43
CA GLY A 111 -14.44 -7.35 -0.53
C GLY A 111 -15.27 -8.62 -0.72
N GLU A 112 -16.51 -8.65 -0.22
CA GLU A 112 -17.38 -9.83 -0.25
C GLU A 112 -18.62 -9.61 -1.12
N GLU A 113 -18.97 -10.57 -1.96
CA GLU A 113 -20.19 -10.53 -2.78
C GLU A 113 -21.44 -10.90 -1.97
N THR A 114 -21.78 -10.09 -0.96
CA THR A 114 -22.96 -10.28 -0.10
C THR A 114 -24.02 -9.20 -0.31
N SER A 115 -25.28 -9.56 -0.09
CA SER A 115 -26.37 -8.58 -0.07
C SER A 115 -26.36 -7.79 1.24
N LEU A 116 -26.73 -6.50 1.16
CA LEU A 116 -27.22 -5.79 2.33
C LEU A 116 -28.63 -6.34 2.62
N VAL A 117 -28.71 -7.28 3.56
CA VAL A 117 -29.96 -7.96 3.90
C VAL A 117 -30.79 -7.08 4.84
N VAL A 118 -32.05 -6.85 4.45
CA VAL A 118 -33.08 -6.37 5.36
C VAL A 118 -34.00 -7.57 5.61
N PRO A 119 -34.21 -8.00 6.86
CA PRO A 119 -35.16 -9.07 7.13
C PRO A 119 -36.58 -8.62 6.76
N PRO A 120 -37.48 -9.53 6.38
CA PRO A 120 -38.88 -9.18 6.09
C PRO A 120 -39.62 -8.74 7.37
N PRO A 121 -40.75 -8.02 7.26
CA PRO A 121 -41.59 -7.67 8.41
C PRO A 121 -42.00 -8.90 9.22
N ASP A 122 -41.68 -8.92 10.51
CA ASP A 122 -42.11 -9.96 11.43
C ASP A 122 -43.16 -9.44 12.42
N LYS A 123 -43.96 -10.36 12.97
CA LYS A 123 -45.01 -10.02 13.94
C LYS A 123 -44.44 -9.65 15.32
N ASP A 124 -43.17 -9.99 15.57
CA ASP A 124 -42.50 -9.82 16.86
C ASP A 124 -41.73 -8.49 16.97
N GLY A 125 -41.74 -7.65 15.94
CA GLY A 125 -41.10 -6.34 15.94
C GLY A 125 -39.58 -6.35 15.78
N LYS A 126 -38.94 -7.51 15.58
CA LYS A 126 -37.49 -7.58 15.31
C LYS A 126 -37.15 -6.89 13.99
N TYR A 127 -38.06 -6.90 13.02
CA TYR A 127 -37.93 -6.14 11.78
C TYR A 127 -37.63 -4.64 12.02
N LEU A 128 -38.24 -4.03 13.04
CA LEU A 128 -38.04 -2.61 13.33
C LEU A 128 -36.62 -2.34 13.85
N LEU A 129 -36.14 -3.21 14.74
CA LEU A 129 -34.78 -3.15 15.27
C LEU A 129 -33.74 -3.34 14.14
N GLU A 130 -33.99 -4.26 13.23
CA GLU A 130 -33.08 -4.56 12.11
C GLU A 130 -33.05 -3.44 11.07
N ILE A 131 -34.15 -2.71 10.85
CA ILE A 131 -34.14 -1.47 10.05
C ILE A 131 -33.24 -0.41 10.70
N ASN A 132 -33.37 -0.18 12.00
CA ASN A 132 -32.56 0.82 12.68
C ASN A 132 -31.07 0.46 12.61
N LYS A 133 -30.74 -0.81 12.87
CA LYS A 133 -29.37 -1.33 12.70
C LYS A 133 -28.84 -1.14 11.29
N MET A 134 -29.66 -1.36 10.25
CA MET A 134 -29.26 -1.12 8.86
C MET A 134 -28.93 0.36 8.63
N VAL A 135 -29.73 1.30 9.14
CA VAL A 135 -29.45 2.74 9.04
C VAL A 135 -28.14 3.08 9.73
N ASP A 136 -27.94 2.61 10.96
CA ASP A 136 -26.73 2.86 11.74
C ASP A 136 -25.49 2.30 11.04
N THR A 137 -25.56 1.04 10.59
CA THR A 137 -24.48 0.37 9.87
C THR A 137 -24.10 1.11 8.59
N LEU A 138 -25.09 1.54 7.80
CA LEU A 138 -24.84 2.32 6.58
C LEU A 138 -24.22 3.67 6.91
N HIS A 139 -24.72 4.37 7.92
CA HIS A 139 -24.19 5.66 8.34
C HIS A 139 -22.72 5.56 8.78
N GLU A 140 -22.41 4.60 9.65
CA GLU A 140 -21.06 4.34 10.16
C GLU A 140 -20.10 3.87 9.06
N ALA A 141 -20.60 3.18 8.03
CA ALA A 141 -19.79 2.68 6.93
C ALA A 141 -19.35 3.76 5.91
N MET A 142 -20.03 4.91 5.84
CA MET A 142 -19.78 5.91 4.78
C MET A 142 -18.33 6.41 4.67
N PRO A 143 -17.60 6.69 5.77
CA PRO A 143 -16.21 7.12 5.68
C PRO A 143 -15.32 6.08 4.99
N LEU A 144 -15.38 4.82 5.44
CA LEU A 144 -14.60 3.73 4.86
C LEU A 144 -15.06 3.43 3.41
N PHE A 145 -16.37 3.47 3.17
CA PHE A 145 -16.92 3.27 1.83
C PHE A 145 -16.39 4.30 0.83
N VAL A 146 -16.30 5.58 1.20
CA VAL A 146 -15.74 6.63 0.34
C VAL A 146 -14.26 6.38 0.06
N VAL A 147 -13.48 5.94 1.06
CA VAL A 147 -12.07 5.56 0.86
C VAL A 147 -11.95 4.42 -0.15
N LYS A 148 -12.69 3.32 0.06
CA LYS A 148 -12.69 2.16 -0.84
C LYS A 148 -13.16 2.48 -2.25
N LEU A 149 -14.15 3.37 -2.37
CA LEU A 149 -14.64 3.79 -3.68
C LEU A 149 -13.61 4.64 -4.45
N LYS A 150 -12.88 5.52 -3.76
CA LYS A 150 -11.77 6.26 -4.36
C LYS A 150 -10.64 5.32 -4.81
N GLU A 151 -10.26 4.35 -3.97
CA GLU A 151 -9.29 3.31 -4.35
C GLU A 151 -9.73 2.57 -5.62
N LEU A 152 -10.99 2.14 -5.67
CA LEU A 152 -11.56 1.47 -6.85
C LEU A 152 -11.56 2.38 -8.09
N GLN A 153 -11.79 3.69 -7.93
CA GLN A 153 -11.69 4.65 -9.01
C GLN A 153 -10.27 4.74 -9.56
N VAL A 154 -9.26 4.79 -8.69
CA VAL A 154 -7.86 4.79 -9.10
C VAL A 154 -7.50 3.46 -9.79
N LYS A 155 -7.91 2.31 -9.23
CA LYS A 155 -7.71 1.00 -9.88
C LYS A 155 -8.26 0.98 -11.32
N ARG A 156 -9.48 1.47 -11.52
CA ARG A 156 -10.11 1.56 -12.86
C ARG A 156 -9.34 2.49 -13.80
N LYS A 157 -8.93 3.67 -13.32
CA LYS A 157 -8.11 4.59 -14.11
C LYS A 157 -6.82 3.91 -14.56
N LEU A 158 -6.06 3.32 -13.63
CA LEU A 158 -4.78 2.66 -13.92
C LEU A 158 -4.93 1.51 -14.92
N LYS A 159 -5.95 0.66 -14.74
CA LYS A 159 -6.22 -0.48 -15.64
C LYS A 159 -6.66 -0.04 -17.04
N SER A 160 -7.18 1.18 -17.20
CA SER A 160 -7.63 1.70 -18.50
C SER A 160 -6.51 2.33 -19.33
N ILE A 161 -5.31 2.52 -18.78
CA ILE A 161 -4.21 3.19 -19.47
C ILE A 161 -3.67 2.29 -20.60
N ASP A 162 -3.87 2.75 -21.83
CA ASP A 162 -3.24 2.17 -23.01
C ASP A 162 -1.97 2.95 -23.38
N PHE A 163 -0.84 2.28 -23.19
CA PHE A 163 0.48 2.83 -23.46
C PHE A 163 0.81 2.98 -24.95
N SER A 164 0.02 2.37 -25.85
CA SER A 164 0.21 2.54 -27.29
C SER A 164 -0.05 3.99 -27.75
N ASN A 165 -0.87 4.74 -27.00
CA ASN A 165 -1.31 6.09 -27.36
C ASN A 165 -1.42 7.02 -26.14
N VAL A 166 -0.60 6.83 -25.11
CA VAL A 166 -0.70 7.60 -23.87
C VAL A 166 -0.30 9.06 -24.08
N LYS A 167 -1.19 9.98 -23.70
CA LYS A 167 -0.93 11.43 -23.73
C LYS A 167 -0.30 11.91 -22.43
N THR A 168 0.58 12.91 -22.51
CA THR A 168 1.30 13.46 -21.35
C THR A 168 0.35 13.98 -20.26
N GLU A 169 -0.79 14.57 -20.63
CA GLU A 169 -1.77 15.08 -19.65
C GLU A 169 -2.40 13.96 -18.81
N VAL A 170 -2.64 12.80 -19.41
CA VAL A 170 -3.18 11.62 -18.73
C VAL A 170 -2.17 11.10 -17.71
N VAL A 171 -0.88 11.09 -18.09
CA VAL A 171 0.21 10.67 -17.20
C VAL A 171 0.30 11.57 -15.96
N SER A 172 0.22 12.90 -16.14
CA SER A 172 0.28 13.84 -15.01
C SER A 172 -0.87 13.65 -14.03
N LEU A 173 -2.11 13.50 -14.52
CA LEU A 173 -3.29 13.32 -13.64
C LEU A 173 -3.22 12.02 -12.84
N VAL A 174 -2.69 10.96 -13.46
CA VAL A 174 -2.57 9.65 -12.81
C VAL A 174 -1.42 9.64 -11.79
N LEU A 175 -0.37 10.44 -12.02
CA LEU A 175 0.77 10.53 -11.11
C LEU A 175 0.37 11.01 -9.70
N ASP A 176 -0.46 12.05 -9.62
CA ASP A 176 -0.94 12.57 -8.34
C ASP A 176 -1.79 11.54 -7.59
N ASP A 177 -2.71 10.86 -8.30
CA ASP A 177 -3.53 9.79 -7.73
C ASP A 177 -2.64 8.66 -7.18
N MET A 178 -1.60 8.25 -7.92
CA MET A 178 -0.67 7.20 -7.50
C MET A 178 0.11 7.58 -6.25
N LEU A 179 0.64 8.81 -6.17
CA LEU A 179 1.40 9.28 -5.01
C LEU A 179 0.51 9.41 -3.76
N GLN A 180 -0.73 9.89 -3.91
CA GLN A 180 -1.67 9.95 -2.79
C GLN A 180 -2.03 8.57 -2.23
N HIS A 181 -2.05 7.55 -3.09
CA HIS A 181 -2.41 6.17 -2.73
C HIS A 181 -1.22 5.21 -2.59
N ILE A 182 0.01 5.73 -2.59
CA ILE A 182 1.26 4.93 -2.54
C ILE A 182 1.38 4.07 -1.27
N GLY A 183 0.69 4.45 -0.20
CA GLY A 183 0.63 3.71 1.07
C GLY A 183 -0.73 3.04 1.33
N SER A 184 -1.53 2.76 0.30
CA SER A 184 -2.84 2.10 0.47
C SER A 184 -2.70 0.75 1.17
N ASN A 185 -3.69 0.39 2.00
CA ASN A 185 -3.79 -0.93 2.62
C ASN A 185 -4.22 -2.03 1.64
N ASP A 186 -4.62 -1.66 0.43
CA ASP A 186 -5.01 -2.59 -0.63
C ASP A 186 -3.78 -2.96 -1.46
N GLY A 187 -3.24 -4.17 -1.23
CA GLY A 187 -2.02 -4.65 -1.89
C GLY A 187 -2.12 -4.75 -3.42
N GLU A 188 -3.31 -5.00 -3.98
CA GLU A 188 -3.51 -4.96 -5.44
C GLU A 188 -3.34 -3.52 -5.96
N LEU A 189 -3.92 -2.53 -5.28
CA LEU A 189 -3.75 -1.13 -5.68
C LEU A 189 -2.30 -0.70 -5.53
N ARG A 190 -1.69 -0.95 -4.37
CA ARG A 190 -0.36 -0.45 -4.01
C ARG A 190 0.75 -1.14 -4.82
N ASP A 191 0.78 -2.47 -4.81
CA ASP A 191 1.92 -3.26 -5.25
C ASP A 191 1.79 -3.57 -6.75
N GLU A 192 0.65 -4.15 -7.13
CA GLU A 192 0.45 -4.65 -8.48
C GLU A 192 0.17 -3.53 -9.48
N LEU A 193 -0.57 -2.50 -9.07
CA LEU A 193 -0.96 -1.40 -9.96
C LEU A 193 -0.06 -0.17 -9.80
N ILE A 194 -0.03 0.49 -8.64
CA ILE A 194 0.68 1.77 -8.46
C ILE A 194 2.17 1.60 -8.67
N TYR A 195 2.82 0.70 -7.93
CA TYR A 195 4.27 0.54 -8.03
C TYR A 195 4.70 0.07 -9.43
N SER A 196 4.03 -0.93 -10.00
CA SER A 196 4.30 -1.39 -11.37
C SER A 196 4.13 -0.27 -12.40
N MET A 197 3.09 0.56 -12.26
CA MET A 197 2.84 1.69 -13.16
C MET A 197 3.92 2.75 -13.02
N LEU A 198 4.31 3.12 -11.79
CA LEU A 198 5.41 4.06 -11.53
C LEU A 198 6.73 3.55 -12.13
N GLY A 199 7.04 2.26 -11.94
CA GLY A 199 8.20 1.62 -12.56
C GLY A 199 8.18 1.74 -14.09
N LYS A 200 7.05 1.42 -14.72
CA LYS A 200 6.89 1.55 -16.17
C LYS A 200 7.04 3.00 -16.65
N LEU A 201 6.47 3.96 -15.93
CA LEU A 201 6.49 5.36 -16.32
C LEU A 201 7.89 5.97 -16.17
N ILE A 202 8.58 5.70 -15.05
CA ILE A 202 9.92 6.24 -14.74
C ILE A 202 10.97 5.60 -15.65
N LEU A 203 11.02 4.26 -15.71
CA LEU A 203 12.07 3.56 -16.45
C LEU A 203 11.83 3.61 -17.96
N GLY A 204 10.55 3.65 -18.39
CA GLY A 204 10.14 3.63 -19.79
C GLY A 204 10.04 4.99 -20.49
N ASP A 205 10.64 6.06 -19.93
CA ASP A 205 10.71 7.40 -20.54
C ASP A 205 9.34 8.09 -20.77
N TYR A 206 8.33 7.73 -19.98
CA TYR A 206 7.01 8.38 -20.05
C TYR A 206 6.91 9.64 -19.19
N LEU A 207 7.83 9.84 -18.24
CA LEU A 207 7.91 11.04 -17.41
C LEU A 207 9.03 11.96 -17.88
N LYS A 208 8.73 13.27 -17.88
CA LYS A 208 9.75 14.30 -18.05
C LYS A 208 10.65 14.37 -16.82
N THR A 209 11.86 14.90 -17.01
CA THR A 209 12.83 15.10 -15.94
C THR A 209 12.26 15.95 -14.80
N GLU A 210 11.50 17.01 -15.10
CA GLU A 210 10.89 17.86 -14.06
C GLU A 210 9.85 17.09 -13.24
N GLN A 211 9.10 16.18 -13.87
CA GLN A 211 8.13 15.33 -13.18
C GLN A 211 8.86 14.34 -12.27
N MET A 212 9.92 13.68 -12.76
CA MET A 212 10.72 12.76 -11.95
C MET A 212 11.40 13.47 -10.77
N THR A 213 11.94 14.67 -10.96
CA THR A 213 12.50 15.47 -9.87
C THR A 213 11.43 15.87 -8.84
N SER A 214 10.21 16.19 -9.29
CA SER A 214 9.10 16.48 -8.36
C SER A 214 8.68 15.24 -7.57
N VAL A 215 8.57 14.08 -8.22
CA VAL A 215 8.27 12.78 -7.56
C VAL A 215 9.33 12.47 -6.52
N LEU A 216 10.62 12.60 -6.87
CA LEU A 216 11.73 12.38 -5.95
C LEU A 216 11.58 13.23 -4.69
N ARG A 217 11.34 14.53 -4.85
CA ARG A 217 11.17 15.46 -3.73
C ARG A 217 9.97 15.11 -2.85
N ILE A 218 8.85 14.70 -3.46
CA ILE A 218 7.66 14.28 -2.71
C ILE A 218 7.98 13.02 -1.90
N CYS A 219 8.52 11.99 -2.55
CA CYS A 219 8.82 10.72 -1.90
C CYS A 219 9.86 10.88 -0.78
N LEU A 220 10.82 11.81 -0.89
CA LEU A 220 11.83 12.08 0.15
C LEU A 220 11.32 12.90 1.35
N SER A 221 10.09 13.41 1.31
CA SER A 221 9.56 14.30 2.35
C SER A 221 9.10 13.58 3.63
N GLU A 222 8.87 14.38 4.68
CA GLU A 222 8.34 13.92 5.97
C GLU A 222 6.98 13.21 5.85
N ASP A 223 6.16 13.62 4.88
CA ASP A 223 4.85 13.02 4.63
C ASP A 223 4.91 11.70 3.85
N TYR A 224 6.11 11.25 3.45
CA TYR A 224 6.36 10.07 2.61
C TYR A 224 7.44 9.17 3.20
N LEU A 225 8.72 9.29 2.81
CA LEU A 225 9.80 8.40 3.27
C LEU A 225 9.94 8.39 4.80
N PHE A 226 9.64 9.51 5.47
CA PHE A 226 9.72 9.59 6.93
C PHE A 226 8.34 9.57 7.62
N TYR A 227 7.27 9.20 6.89
CA TYR A 227 5.91 9.20 7.42
C TYR A 227 5.77 8.25 8.61
N GLU A 228 5.62 8.84 9.80
CA GLU A 228 5.58 8.13 11.09
C GLU A 228 6.74 7.13 11.26
N VAL A 229 7.93 7.50 10.79
CA VAL A 229 9.11 6.63 10.87
C VAL A 229 9.43 6.28 12.33
N GLY A 230 9.81 5.03 12.57
CA GLY A 230 10.08 4.48 13.91
C GLY A 230 8.84 3.92 14.63
N GLU A 231 7.63 4.11 14.09
CA GLU A 231 6.45 3.36 14.54
C GLU A 231 6.53 1.90 14.06
N PHE A 232 6.08 0.99 14.92
CA PHE A 232 6.04 -0.45 14.67
C PHE A 232 4.60 -0.95 14.63
N ASN A 233 4.28 -1.92 13.76
CA ASN A 233 2.95 -2.54 13.65
C ASN A 233 1.81 -1.60 13.23
N ARG A 234 2.12 -0.50 12.53
CA ARG A 234 1.11 0.43 11.95
C ARG A 234 1.11 0.39 10.43
N ASP A 235 -0.02 0.76 9.84
CA ASP A 235 -0.18 0.82 8.38
C ASP A 235 0.64 1.94 7.73
N SER A 236 1.16 2.88 8.52
CA SER A 236 2.08 3.92 8.03
C SER A 236 3.34 3.34 7.36
N VAL A 237 3.71 2.09 7.66
CA VAL A 237 4.83 1.39 7.02
C VAL A 237 4.71 1.33 5.50
N PHE A 238 3.49 1.10 4.98
CA PHE A 238 3.29 0.93 3.54
C PHE A 238 3.68 2.19 2.78
N LYS A 239 3.38 3.37 3.31
CA LYS A 239 3.68 4.64 2.64
C LYS A 239 5.18 4.87 2.51
N ARG A 240 5.94 4.72 3.59
CA ARG A 240 7.40 4.93 3.57
C ARG A 240 8.15 3.83 2.81
N ALA A 241 7.70 2.57 2.94
CA ALA A 241 8.29 1.45 2.23
C ALA A 241 8.11 1.53 0.70
N PHE A 242 6.96 2.03 0.21
CA PHE A 242 6.78 2.23 -1.22
C PHE A 242 7.38 3.55 -1.72
N SER A 243 7.49 4.55 -0.85
CA SER A 243 8.25 5.76 -1.16
C SER A 243 9.73 5.45 -1.41
N SER A 244 10.36 4.58 -0.60
CA SER A 244 11.75 4.17 -0.81
C SER A 244 11.95 3.45 -2.15
N LEU A 245 11.03 2.56 -2.55
CA LEU A 245 11.07 1.92 -3.87
C LEU A 245 10.98 2.92 -5.04
N VAL A 246 10.15 3.95 -4.93
CA VAL A 246 10.06 4.98 -5.97
C VAL A 246 11.35 5.80 -6.06
N VAL A 247 11.95 6.14 -4.92
CA VAL A 247 13.28 6.78 -4.89
C VAL A 247 14.33 5.87 -5.56
N THR A 248 14.29 4.56 -5.29
CA THR A 248 15.16 3.57 -5.94
C THR A 248 15.05 3.62 -7.46
N LEU A 249 13.82 3.59 -8.00
CA LEU A 249 13.58 3.67 -9.45
C LEU A 249 14.17 4.94 -10.06
N ILE A 250 14.03 6.08 -9.37
CA ILE A 250 14.56 7.36 -9.83
C ILE A 250 16.09 7.37 -9.84
N LEU A 251 16.75 6.86 -8.80
CA LEU A 251 18.21 6.76 -8.76
C LEU A 251 18.75 5.81 -9.84
N ILE A 252 18.03 4.71 -10.11
CA ILE A 252 18.37 3.79 -11.21
C ILE A 252 18.26 4.52 -12.55
N LYS A 253 17.19 5.30 -12.75
CA LYS A 253 16.99 6.08 -13.98
C LYS A 253 18.07 7.15 -14.15
N ASP A 254 18.39 7.90 -13.09
CA ASP A 254 19.42 8.94 -13.10
C ASP A 254 20.81 8.36 -13.38
N LYS A 255 21.13 7.18 -12.83
CA LYS A 255 22.37 6.44 -13.15
C LYS A 255 22.47 6.13 -14.65
N GLN A 256 21.36 5.77 -15.30
CA GLN A 256 21.34 5.43 -16.73
C GLN A 256 21.38 6.68 -17.62
N GLN A 257 20.64 7.72 -17.23
CA GLN A 257 20.47 8.96 -17.96
C GLN A 257 20.47 10.12 -16.94
N PRO A 258 21.63 10.74 -16.66
CA PRO A 258 21.72 11.75 -15.62
C PRO A 258 20.85 12.98 -15.91
N PHE A 259 20.01 13.34 -14.93
CA PHE A 259 19.16 14.53 -14.95
C PHE A 259 19.09 15.26 -13.60
N LEU A 260 19.48 14.60 -12.50
CA LEU A 260 19.60 15.20 -11.18
C LEU A 260 20.90 15.97 -11.03
N THR A 261 20.87 17.02 -10.21
CA THR A 261 22.10 17.72 -9.83
C THR A 261 22.90 16.90 -8.83
N THR A 262 24.22 17.08 -8.80
CA THR A 262 25.09 16.44 -7.80
C THR A 262 24.63 16.71 -6.37
N GLU A 263 24.12 17.91 -6.10
CA GLU A 263 23.61 18.28 -4.78
C GLU A 263 22.34 17.50 -4.42
N THR A 264 21.38 17.40 -5.34
CA THR A 264 20.16 16.60 -5.16
C THR A 264 20.46 15.13 -4.91
N VAL A 265 21.42 14.56 -5.64
CA VAL A 265 21.85 13.18 -5.44
C VAL A 265 22.50 13.02 -4.06
N ARG A 266 23.38 13.94 -3.66
CA ARG A 266 24.05 13.92 -2.35
C ARG A 266 23.05 14.00 -1.20
N GLU A 267 22.04 14.85 -1.31
CA GLU A 267 20.93 14.96 -0.36
C GLU A 267 20.12 13.66 -0.29
N THR A 268 19.75 13.10 -1.45
CA THR A 268 19.02 11.82 -1.56
C THR A 268 19.78 10.69 -0.86
N ILE A 269 21.10 10.60 -1.06
CA ILE A 269 21.95 9.60 -0.40
C ILE A 269 21.90 9.74 1.13
N ASN A 270 22.00 10.97 1.66
CA ASN A 270 21.96 11.19 3.09
C ASN A 270 20.58 10.84 3.69
N LEU A 271 19.50 11.20 3.00
CA LEU A 271 18.14 10.89 3.44
C LEU A 271 17.87 9.38 3.39
N ALA A 272 18.34 8.66 2.38
CA ALA A 272 18.23 7.21 2.30
C ALA A 272 18.91 6.50 3.48
N ILE A 273 20.14 6.91 3.84
CA ILE A 273 20.87 6.39 5.00
C ILE A 273 20.13 6.71 6.29
N SER A 274 19.64 7.96 6.43
CA SER A 274 18.88 8.40 7.60
C SER A 274 17.57 7.63 7.79
N TYR A 275 16.85 7.36 6.70
CA TYR A 275 15.63 6.54 6.72
C TYR A 275 15.94 5.13 7.22
N MET A 276 16.92 4.45 6.61
CA MET A 276 17.28 3.07 6.99
C MET A 276 17.72 2.98 8.45
N GLN A 277 18.38 4.02 8.97
CA GLN A 277 18.81 4.09 10.36
C GLN A 277 17.64 4.25 11.36
N GLN A 278 16.53 4.85 10.93
CA GLN A 278 15.37 5.16 11.79
C GLN A 278 14.25 4.12 11.69
N GLU A 279 14.20 3.34 10.61
CA GLU A 279 13.17 2.32 10.41
C GLU A 279 13.24 1.23 11.48
N LYS A 280 12.07 0.84 11.97
CA LYS A 280 11.91 -0.19 13.01
C LYS A 280 10.89 -1.26 12.64
N ASP A 281 10.04 -1.02 11.65
CA ASP A 281 9.07 -1.99 11.17
C ASP A 281 9.76 -3.02 10.29
N VAL A 282 9.86 -4.23 10.83
CA VAL A 282 10.54 -5.39 10.22
C VAL A 282 9.55 -6.36 9.59
N ARG A 283 8.26 -6.00 9.49
CA ARG A 283 7.27 -6.90 8.91
C ARG A 283 7.53 -7.09 7.43
N GLY A 284 7.52 -8.37 7.06
CA GLY A 284 7.62 -8.84 5.71
C GLY A 284 6.30 -8.66 4.94
N HIS A 285 5.48 -9.70 4.94
CA HIS A 285 4.09 -9.69 4.47
C HIS A 285 3.08 -9.43 5.59
N VAL A 286 2.01 -8.70 5.30
CA VAL A 286 0.87 -8.49 6.21
C VAL A 286 -0.40 -9.06 5.59
N ASP A 287 -0.98 -10.06 6.24
CA ASP A 287 -2.19 -10.74 5.77
C ASP A 287 -3.34 -9.75 5.49
N GLY A 288 -3.94 -9.90 4.31
CA GLY A 288 -5.00 -9.02 3.80
C GLY A 288 -4.53 -7.64 3.32
N LYS A 289 -3.25 -7.27 3.49
CA LYS A 289 -2.70 -5.96 3.07
C LYS A 289 -1.54 -6.03 2.09
N GLY A 290 -0.84 -7.17 2.00
CA GLY A 290 0.29 -7.37 1.10
C GLY A 290 1.64 -7.02 1.74
N TRP A 291 2.62 -6.63 0.92
CA TRP A 291 4.00 -6.43 1.35
C TRP A 291 4.19 -5.13 2.14
N ALA A 292 4.69 -5.23 3.37
CA ALA A 292 5.18 -4.08 4.13
C ALA A 292 6.64 -3.81 3.77
N HIS A 293 7.54 -4.78 3.95
CA HIS A 293 8.89 -4.82 3.36
C HIS A 293 9.74 -3.56 3.54
N ALA A 294 9.56 -2.79 4.62
CA ALA A 294 10.30 -1.53 4.80
C ALA A 294 11.82 -1.73 4.82
N ILE A 295 12.29 -2.81 5.47
CA ILE A 295 13.71 -3.19 5.48
C ILE A 295 14.19 -3.69 4.12
N ALA A 296 13.41 -4.55 3.45
CA ALA A 296 13.78 -5.09 2.14
C ALA A 296 13.85 -3.99 1.07
N HIS A 297 12.84 -3.11 1.00
CA HIS A 297 12.80 -1.96 0.10
C HIS A 297 13.85 -0.91 0.47
N GLY A 298 14.12 -0.75 1.77
CA GLY A 298 15.24 0.06 2.25
C GLY A 298 16.59 -0.47 1.76
N ALA A 299 16.80 -1.79 1.77
CA ALA A 299 18.00 -2.41 1.22
C ALA A 299 18.15 -2.17 -0.28
N ASP A 300 17.05 -2.23 -1.05
CA ASP A 300 17.05 -1.91 -2.49
C ASP A 300 17.44 -0.44 -2.73
N LEU A 301 16.94 0.49 -1.90
CA LEU A 301 17.31 1.90 -1.97
C LEU A 301 18.79 2.12 -1.64
N ILE A 302 19.29 1.46 -0.61
CA ILE A 302 20.70 1.53 -0.23
C ILE A 302 21.60 0.95 -1.34
N ASP A 303 21.18 -0.13 -2.00
CA ASP A 303 21.91 -0.68 -3.14
C ASP A 303 21.96 0.32 -4.32
N ALA A 304 20.82 0.94 -4.66
CA ALA A 304 20.76 1.96 -5.70
C ALA A 304 21.66 3.16 -5.39
N VAL A 305 21.72 3.58 -4.12
CA VAL A 305 22.64 4.60 -3.61
C VAL A 305 24.09 4.20 -3.86
N VAL A 306 24.53 3.01 -3.41
CA VAL A 306 25.91 2.53 -3.58
C VAL A 306 26.29 2.46 -5.07
N ASN A 307 25.35 2.02 -5.89
CA ASN A 307 25.52 1.87 -7.33
C ASN A 307 25.53 3.18 -8.11
N HIS A 308 25.13 4.30 -7.52
CA HIS A 308 25.09 5.60 -8.19
C HIS A 308 26.51 6.15 -8.48
N PRO A 309 26.78 6.76 -9.64
CA PRO A 309 28.11 7.31 -9.97
C PRO A 309 28.63 8.35 -8.96
N SER A 310 27.74 9.17 -8.40
CA SER A 310 28.08 10.20 -7.41
C SER A 310 28.28 9.68 -5.97
N PHE A 311 28.13 8.37 -5.74
CA PHE A 311 28.36 7.79 -4.41
C PHE A 311 29.84 7.84 -4.04
N SER A 312 30.14 8.42 -2.89
CA SER A 312 31.50 8.46 -2.32
C SER A 312 31.74 7.24 -1.43
N ILE A 313 32.80 6.49 -1.72
CA ILE A 313 33.21 5.32 -0.95
C ILE A 313 33.52 5.63 0.53
N VAL A 314 33.77 6.90 0.87
CA VAL A 314 33.96 7.35 2.26
C VAL A 314 32.72 7.04 3.12
N LYS A 315 31.53 6.99 2.51
CA LYS A 315 30.27 6.63 3.19
C LYS A 315 30.06 5.13 3.36
N ALA A 316 30.95 4.27 2.85
CA ALA A 316 30.76 2.82 2.87
C ALA A 316 30.56 2.25 4.30
N ARG A 317 31.26 2.80 5.30
CA ARG A 317 31.05 2.41 6.70
C ARG A 317 29.69 2.82 7.24
N GLU A 318 29.14 3.96 6.83
CA GLU A 318 27.78 4.36 7.18
C GLU A 318 26.76 3.36 6.61
N ILE A 319 26.97 2.92 5.35
CA ILE A 319 26.13 1.89 4.70
C ILE A 319 26.19 0.56 5.47
N LEU A 320 27.40 0.07 5.79
CA LEU A 320 27.56 -1.17 6.57
C LEU A 320 26.90 -1.06 7.95
N ASN A 321 26.98 0.10 8.59
CA ASN A 321 26.35 0.32 9.90
C ASN A 321 24.82 0.24 9.82
N VAL A 322 24.18 0.88 8.84
CA VAL A 322 22.71 0.81 8.73
C VAL A 322 22.23 -0.61 8.42
N ILE A 323 22.94 -1.35 7.56
CA ILE A 323 22.67 -2.77 7.29
C ILE A 323 22.83 -3.60 8.56
N GLY A 324 23.93 -3.39 9.30
CA GLY A 324 24.20 -4.07 10.56
C GLY A 324 23.09 -3.85 11.60
N ASN A 325 22.64 -2.61 11.75
CA ASN A 325 21.55 -2.26 12.66
C ASN A 325 20.25 -2.99 12.29
N SER A 326 19.93 -3.10 11.00
CA SER A 326 18.79 -3.89 10.53
C SER A 326 18.94 -5.38 10.84
N LEU A 327 20.14 -5.95 10.71
CA LEU A 327 20.38 -7.36 11.05
C LEU A 327 20.25 -7.65 12.56
N LEU A 328 20.55 -6.66 13.40
CA LEU A 328 20.52 -6.75 14.86
C LEU A 328 19.15 -6.40 15.46
N CYS A 329 18.06 -6.52 14.68
CA CYS A 329 16.71 -6.31 15.17
C CYS A 329 16.23 -7.45 16.10
N ASN A 330 15.16 -7.19 16.85
CA ASN A 330 14.62 -8.13 17.84
C ASN A 330 13.62 -9.14 17.25
N GLU A 331 13.41 -9.16 15.94
CA GLU A 331 12.50 -10.09 15.24
C GLU A 331 13.28 -10.93 14.21
N ILE A 332 12.71 -12.04 13.76
CA ILE A 332 13.33 -12.88 12.73
C ILE A 332 12.78 -12.47 11.36
N TYR A 333 13.66 -12.30 10.39
CA TYR A 333 13.28 -12.11 8.98
C TYR A 333 12.78 -13.41 8.38
N ILE A 334 11.65 -13.36 7.68
CA ILE A 334 10.94 -14.54 7.16
C ILE A 334 10.51 -14.39 5.70
N ASP A 335 10.68 -13.20 5.09
CA ASP A 335 10.19 -12.84 3.77
C ASP A 335 11.32 -12.24 2.91
N ASP A 336 12.49 -12.91 2.92
CA ASP A 336 13.70 -12.61 2.12
C ASP A 336 14.41 -11.27 2.43
N GLU A 337 14.12 -10.64 3.58
CA GLU A 337 14.78 -9.38 3.93
C GLU A 337 16.30 -9.54 4.14
N ASP A 338 16.73 -10.68 4.68
CA ASP A 338 18.14 -11.01 4.85
C ASP A 338 18.85 -11.15 3.50
N GLU A 339 18.21 -11.75 2.50
CA GLU A 339 18.74 -11.82 1.13
C GLU A 339 18.93 -10.42 0.54
N ARG A 340 17.90 -9.56 0.60
CA ARG A 340 18.00 -8.20 0.06
C ARG A 340 19.07 -7.35 0.76
N LEU A 341 19.24 -7.51 2.07
CA LEU A 341 20.28 -6.82 2.83
C LEU A 341 21.71 -7.18 2.38
N THR A 342 21.93 -8.36 1.79
CA THR A 342 23.28 -8.74 1.30
C THR A 342 23.69 -7.99 0.04
N VAL A 343 22.72 -7.59 -0.79
CA VAL A 343 22.95 -6.97 -2.11
C VAL A 343 23.82 -5.72 -2.02
N PRO A 344 23.52 -4.71 -1.17
CA PRO A 344 24.37 -3.53 -1.06
C PRO A 344 25.80 -3.82 -0.56
N VAL A 345 26.01 -4.87 0.24
CA VAL A 345 27.37 -5.26 0.70
C VAL A 345 28.21 -5.78 -0.47
N VAL A 346 27.59 -6.58 -1.35
CA VAL A 346 28.24 -7.05 -2.58
C VAL A 346 28.56 -5.86 -3.50
N SER A 347 27.62 -4.93 -3.65
CA SER A 347 27.82 -3.71 -4.45
C SER A 347 28.93 -2.81 -3.89
N LEU A 348 29.09 -2.72 -2.57
CA LEU A 348 30.20 -1.99 -1.94
C LEU A 348 31.56 -2.60 -2.30
N LEU A 349 31.69 -3.94 -2.29
CA LEU A 349 32.91 -4.62 -2.72
C LEU A 349 33.24 -4.28 -4.18
N GLN A 350 32.24 -4.31 -5.06
CA GLN A 350 32.41 -3.93 -6.46
C GLN A 350 32.76 -2.45 -6.63
N LYS A 351 32.29 -1.58 -5.73
CA LYS A 351 32.63 -0.14 -5.70
C LYS A 351 34.06 0.12 -5.19
N GLY A 352 34.74 -0.89 -4.64
CA GLY A 352 36.14 -0.82 -4.25
C GLY A 352 36.39 -0.64 -2.74
N ILE A 353 35.43 -0.98 -1.87
CA ILE A 353 35.75 -1.15 -0.44
C ILE A 353 36.71 -2.35 -0.27
N SER A 354 37.62 -2.29 0.70
CA SER A 354 38.50 -3.43 0.98
C SER A 354 37.74 -4.59 1.61
N GLU A 355 38.14 -5.83 1.27
CA GLU A 355 37.62 -7.02 1.95
C GLU A 355 37.85 -6.95 3.47
N GLU A 356 39.00 -6.41 3.90
CA GLU A 356 39.33 -6.21 5.32
C GLU A 356 38.26 -5.37 6.05
N THR A 357 37.76 -4.30 5.42
CA THR A 357 36.71 -3.46 6.04
C THR A 357 35.41 -4.24 6.23
N ILE A 358 35.03 -5.08 5.27
CA ILE A 358 33.83 -5.93 5.37
C ILE A 358 34.07 -7.02 6.43
N ILE A 359 35.25 -7.65 6.45
CA ILE A 359 35.63 -8.68 7.42
C ILE A 359 35.57 -8.15 8.86
N ASP A 360 36.11 -6.95 9.11
CA ASP A 360 36.07 -6.30 10.41
C ASP A 360 34.63 -6.08 10.87
N TRP A 361 33.78 -5.61 9.98
CA TRP A 361 32.36 -5.39 10.23
C TRP A 361 31.59 -6.70 10.50
N LEU A 362 31.78 -7.74 9.68
CA LEU A 362 31.17 -9.05 9.91
C LEU A 362 31.61 -9.63 11.27
N THR A 363 32.89 -9.48 11.60
CA THR A 363 33.47 -9.94 12.86
C THR A 363 32.90 -9.17 14.05
N SER A 364 32.67 -7.85 13.93
CA SER A 364 32.04 -7.07 15.00
C SER A 364 30.59 -7.48 15.24
N LEU A 365 29.80 -7.68 14.18
CA LEU A 365 28.41 -8.15 14.30
C LEU A 365 28.32 -9.53 14.96
N PHE A 366 29.23 -10.44 14.60
CA PHE A 366 29.28 -11.77 15.21
C PHE A 366 29.56 -11.69 16.71
N LYS A 367 30.53 -10.87 17.13
CA LYS A 367 30.87 -10.68 18.55
C LYS A 367 29.70 -10.12 19.35
N GLU A 368 28.99 -9.13 18.81
CA GLU A 368 27.84 -8.51 19.49
C GLU A 368 26.70 -9.51 19.78
N THR A 369 26.55 -10.54 18.95
CA THR A 369 25.47 -11.54 19.09
C THR A 369 25.93 -12.85 19.75
N HIS A 370 27.22 -13.02 20.05
CA HIS A 370 27.78 -14.30 20.45
C HIS A 370 27.34 -14.76 21.84
N ASP A 371 27.37 -13.87 22.83
CA ASP A 371 27.27 -14.26 24.25
C ASP A 371 25.87 -14.07 24.88
N GLY A 372 24.93 -13.49 24.13
CA GLY A 372 23.60 -13.18 24.64
C GLY A 372 22.72 -14.43 24.82
N LEU A 373 22.07 -14.58 25.98
CA LEU A 373 21.21 -15.72 26.31
C LEU A 373 19.71 -15.40 26.29
N GLN A 374 19.32 -14.16 25.96
CA GLN A 374 17.92 -13.77 25.87
C GLN A 374 17.32 -14.15 24.53
N LEU A 375 15.99 -14.28 24.45
CA LEU A 375 15.26 -14.61 23.22
C LEU A 375 15.69 -13.72 22.04
N ASN A 376 15.80 -12.41 22.27
CA ASN A 376 16.21 -11.46 21.24
C ASN A 376 17.62 -11.73 20.72
N ASP A 377 18.53 -12.23 21.56
CA ASP A 377 19.89 -12.59 21.14
C ASP A 377 19.87 -13.79 20.20
N PHE A 378 18.98 -14.77 20.45
CA PHE A 378 18.76 -15.88 19.51
C PHE A 378 18.21 -15.40 18.16
N ARG A 379 17.25 -14.46 18.18
CA ARG A 379 16.67 -13.89 16.94
C ARG A 379 17.73 -13.15 16.11
N LYS A 380 18.50 -12.27 16.74
CA LYS A 380 19.65 -11.59 16.10
C LYS A 380 20.67 -12.58 15.53
N ARG A 381 21.02 -13.63 16.29
CA ARG A 381 21.92 -14.69 15.81
C ARG A 381 21.36 -15.45 14.62
N THR A 382 20.04 -15.63 14.54
CA THR A 382 19.38 -16.29 13.40
C THR A 382 19.47 -15.42 12.16
N ASN A 383 19.08 -14.14 12.25
CA ASN A 383 19.20 -13.18 11.14
C ASN A 383 20.63 -13.10 10.63
N LEU A 384 21.60 -12.93 11.53
CA LEU A 384 23.01 -12.84 11.15
C LEU A 384 23.52 -14.11 10.47
N SER A 385 23.08 -15.29 10.94
CA SER A 385 23.48 -16.55 10.31
C SER A 385 22.87 -16.77 8.94
N ASN A 386 21.62 -16.38 8.74
CA ASN A 386 20.98 -16.48 7.44
C ASN A 386 21.66 -15.50 6.47
N PHE A 387 21.83 -14.24 6.89
CA PHE A 387 22.59 -13.23 6.15
C PHE A 387 24.00 -13.69 5.77
N PHE A 388 24.77 -14.29 6.70
CA PHE A 388 26.11 -14.82 6.42
C PHE A 388 26.10 -15.94 5.37
N LYS A 389 25.17 -16.89 5.47
CA LYS A 389 25.05 -17.97 4.49
C LYS A 389 24.72 -17.39 3.11
N THR A 390 23.76 -16.47 3.04
CA THR A 390 23.35 -15.83 1.78
C THR A 390 24.48 -15.02 1.18
N LEU A 391 25.17 -14.20 1.98
CA LEU A 391 26.32 -13.40 1.54
C LEU A 391 27.48 -14.29 1.05
N TYR A 392 27.73 -15.41 1.73
CA TYR A 392 28.72 -16.40 1.29
C TYR A 392 28.42 -16.91 -0.12
N PHE A 393 27.17 -17.33 -0.36
CA PHE A 393 26.77 -17.84 -1.68
C PHE A 393 26.75 -16.75 -2.76
N HIS A 394 26.35 -15.52 -2.43
CA HIS A 394 26.45 -14.38 -3.35
C HIS A 394 27.89 -14.13 -3.83
N PHE A 395 28.86 -14.13 -2.91
CA PHE A 395 30.26 -14.00 -3.28
C PHE A 395 30.81 -15.23 -3.99
N LEU A 396 30.35 -16.44 -3.62
CA LEU A 396 30.76 -17.68 -4.26
C LEU A 396 30.33 -17.70 -5.73
N PHE A 397 29.05 -17.39 -6.02
CA PHE A 397 28.51 -17.41 -7.38
C PHE A 397 29.10 -16.31 -8.27
N LYS A 398 29.52 -15.19 -7.69
CA LYS A 398 30.26 -14.13 -8.40
C LYS A 398 31.76 -14.39 -8.51
N ASN A 399 32.27 -15.47 -7.90
CA ASN A 399 33.69 -15.78 -7.79
C ASN A 399 34.53 -14.60 -7.26
N SER A 400 34.05 -13.94 -6.20
CA SER A 400 34.68 -12.78 -5.57
C SER A 400 34.76 -12.91 -4.04
N GLY A 401 35.39 -11.95 -3.35
CA GLY A 401 35.37 -11.87 -1.89
C GLY A 401 36.00 -13.08 -1.19
N ALA A 402 37.17 -13.54 -1.64
CA ALA A 402 37.73 -14.81 -1.19
C ALA A 402 38.07 -14.81 0.32
N MET A 403 38.61 -13.70 0.83
CA MET A 403 38.88 -13.56 2.27
C MET A 403 37.58 -13.44 3.05
N ILE A 404 36.60 -12.67 2.53
CA ILE A 404 35.27 -12.57 3.15
C ILE A 404 34.62 -13.95 3.30
N ARG A 405 34.66 -14.78 2.25
CA ARG A 405 34.10 -16.14 2.29
C ARG A 405 34.79 -17.02 3.33
N GLN A 406 36.12 -16.99 3.41
CA GLN A 406 36.87 -17.73 4.43
C GLN A 406 36.51 -17.27 5.85
N THR A 407 36.37 -15.96 6.07
CA THR A 407 35.93 -15.42 7.36
C THR A 407 34.53 -15.89 7.72
N ILE A 408 33.57 -15.81 6.79
CA ILE A 408 32.20 -16.28 7.03
C ILE A 408 32.17 -17.76 7.41
N GLU A 409 32.91 -18.62 6.69
CA GLU A 409 33.04 -20.05 7.03
C GLU A 409 33.56 -20.26 8.46
N SER A 410 34.58 -19.50 8.86
CA SER A 410 35.14 -19.57 10.21
C SER A 410 34.13 -19.14 11.28
N LEU A 411 33.44 -18.01 11.07
CA LEU A 411 32.43 -17.50 12.01
C LEU A 411 31.27 -18.49 12.18
N LEU A 412 30.78 -19.08 11.09
CA LEU A 412 29.70 -20.07 11.13
C LEU A 412 30.13 -21.38 11.80
N LYS A 413 31.37 -21.85 11.60
CA LYS A 413 31.93 -23.03 12.29
C LYS A 413 32.03 -22.81 13.80
N ASN A 414 32.51 -21.64 14.24
CA ASN A 414 32.64 -21.32 15.65
C ASN A 414 31.28 -21.33 16.37
N LYS A 415 30.20 -20.89 15.71
CA LYS A 415 28.84 -20.96 16.26
C LYS A 415 28.35 -22.40 16.45
N GLN A 416 28.63 -23.31 15.51
CA GLN A 416 28.20 -24.71 15.62
C GLN A 416 28.81 -25.40 16.84
N GLY A 417 30.07 -25.11 17.16
CA GLY A 417 30.75 -25.63 18.35
C GLY A 417 30.02 -25.27 19.66
N THR A 418 29.48 -24.05 19.76
CA THR A 418 28.74 -23.57 20.94
C THR A 418 27.37 -24.23 21.11
N VAL A 419 26.68 -24.55 20.00
CA VAL A 419 25.36 -25.22 20.04
C VAL A 419 25.50 -26.69 20.43
N THR A 420 26.57 -27.38 20.02
CA THR A 420 26.83 -28.78 20.39
C THR A 420 27.35 -28.96 21.81
N SER A 421 27.72 -27.87 22.51
CA SER A 421 28.20 -27.90 23.91
C SER A 421 27.12 -27.60 24.96
N LEU A 422 25.90 -27.26 24.52
CA LEU A 422 24.69 -27.15 25.34
C LEU A 422 23.84 -28.41 25.18
#